data_AF-A0A953W5Q3-F1
#
_entry.id   AF-A0A953W5Q3-F1
#
_cell.length_a   1.000
_cell.length_b   1.000
_cell.length_c   1.000
_cell.angle_alpha   90.00
_cell.angle_beta   90.00
_cell.angle_gamma   90.00
#
_symmetry.space_group_name_H-M   'P 1'
#
loop_
_entity.id
_entity.type
_entity.pdbx_description
1 polymer ?
#
loop_
_entity_poly.entity_id
_entity_poly.type
_entity_poly.pdbx_seq_one_letter_code
_entity_poly.pdbx_strand_id
1 'polypeptide(L)' 'HDSTVRALGLKLKDYPFGHGTRYEVSVDGRDYLLVSSYHCSRYNTQTRRLTTEMFEAVMARAKQLAFA' A
#
# COMPACT_ATOMS: atom_id res chain seq x y z
N HIS A 1 -3.77 4.36 2.90
CA HIS A 1 -2.38 4.40 3.40
C HIS A 1 -2.34 5.12 4.73
N ASP A 2 -2.54 6.45 4.76
CA ASP A 2 -2.42 7.25 5.98
C ASP A 2 -3.31 6.78 7.14
N SER A 3 -4.56 6.43 6.84
CA SER A 3 -5.49 5.87 7.82
C SER A 3 -4.98 4.57 8.43
N THR A 4 -4.45 3.66 7.60
CA THR A 4 -3.86 2.39 8.03
C THR A 4 -2.60 2.61 8.89
N VAL A 5 -1.70 3.51 8.45
CA VAL A 5 -0.48 3.85 9.22
C VAL A 5 -0.85 4.39 10.60
N ARG A 6 -1.80 5.33 10.67
CA ARG A 6 -2.29 5.89 11.94
C ARG A 6 -2.99 4.84 12.81
N ALA A 7 -3.81 3.97 12.22
CA ALA A 7 -4.50 2.90 12.93
C ALA A 7 -3.53 1.88 13.55
N LEU A 8 -2.37 1.68 12.93
CA LEU A 8 -1.27 0.87 13.44
C LEU A 8 -0.38 1.61 14.48
N GLY A 9 -0.72 2.84 14.87
CA GLY A 9 0.08 3.64 15.82
C GLY A 9 1.40 4.17 15.26
N LEU A 10 1.59 4.11 13.94
CA LEU A 10 2.82 4.50 13.26
C LEU A 10 2.82 5.99 12.86
N LYS A 11 4.02 6.56 12.67
CA LYS A 11 4.20 7.96 12.25
C LYS A 11 4.27 8.07 10.73
N LEU A 12 3.39 8.87 10.12
CA LEU A 12 3.34 9.07 8.66
C LEU A 12 4.67 9.46 8.02
N LYS A 13 5.51 10.25 8.73
CA LYS A 13 6.80 10.70 8.21
C LYS A 13 7.78 9.56 7.94
N ASP A 14 7.64 8.45 8.66
CA ASP A 14 8.53 7.29 8.57
C ASP A 14 8.03 6.29 7.51
N TYR A 15 6.76 6.45 7.09
CA TYR A 15 6.10 5.62 6.09
C TYR A 15 5.43 6.52 5.05
N PRO A 16 6.20 7.22 4.20
CA PRO A 16 5.61 8.06 3.17
C PRO A 16 4.84 7.23 2.15
N PHE A 17 3.72 7.78 1.68
CA PHE A 17 2.94 7.16 0.63
C PHE A 17 3.67 7.18 -0.72
N GLY A 18 3.62 6.07 -1.44
CA GLY A 18 3.91 6.00 -2.86
C GLY A 18 3.18 4.80 -3.47
N HIS A 19 2.82 4.88 -4.75
CA HIS A 19 2.24 3.72 -5.43
C HIS A 19 3.30 2.63 -5.58
N GLY A 20 2.97 1.42 -5.13
CA GLY A 20 3.87 0.27 -5.10
C GLY A 20 4.83 0.25 -3.91
N THR A 21 4.79 1.21 -2.97
CA THR A 21 5.66 1.16 -1.79
C THR A 21 5.28 0.00 -0.88
N ARG A 22 6.30 -0.57 -0.24
CA ARG A 22 6.15 -1.62 0.76
C ARG A 22 6.91 -1.25 2.03
N TYR A 23 6.34 -1.57 3.18
CA TYR A 23 6.99 -1.45 4.47
C TYR A 23 6.75 -2.71 5.30
N GLU A 24 7.80 -3.20 5.94
CA GLU A 24 7.71 -4.20 7.01
C GLU A 24 7.58 -3.43 8.32
N VAL A 25 6.55 -3.75 9.11
CA VAL A 25 6.28 -3.04 10.37
C VAL A 25 5.91 -4.05 11.45
N SER A 26 6.47 -3.87 12.64
CA SER A 26 6.14 -4.67 13.83
C SER A 26 5.32 -3.80 14.78
N VAL A 27 4.11 -4.25 15.10
CA VAL A 27 3.16 -3.55 15.99
C VAL A 27 2.64 -4.55 17.01
N ASP A 28 2.79 -4.25 18.29
CA ASP A 28 2.35 -5.09 19.42
C ASP A 28 2.81 -6.56 19.32
N GLY A 29 4.06 -6.77 18.89
CA GLY A 29 4.66 -8.10 18.75
C GLY A 29 4.17 -8.88 17.53
N ARG A 30 3.48 -8.22 16.58
CA ARG A 30 3.00 -8.82 15.34
C ARG A 30 3.58 -8.09 14.13
N ASP A 31 4.05 -8.86 13.15
CA ASP A 31 4.61 -8.33 11.91
C ASP A 31 3.53 -8.15 10.84
N TYR A 32 3.58 -7.03 10.14
CA TYR A 32 2.71 -6.69 9.03
C TYR A 32 3.53 -6.24 7.83
N LEU A 33 3.01 -6.53 6.64
CA LEU A 33 3.48 -5.97 5.38
C LEU A 33 2.46 -4.94 4.88
N LEU A 34 2.86 -3.67 4.88
CA LEU A 34 2.05 -2.58 4.35
C LEU A 34 2.41 -2.36 2.89
N VAL A 35 1.50 -2.67 1.97
CA VAL A 35 1.64 -2.42 0.53
C VAL A 35 0.68 -1.31 0.11
N SER A 36 1.16 -0.34 -0.67
CA SER A 36 0.40 0.87 -1.02
C SER A 36 0.13 0.97 -2.52
N SER A 37 -1.05 1.48 -2.88
CA SER A 37 -1.40 1.86 -4.25
C SER A 37 -2.13 3.19 -4.24
N TYR A 38 -2.11 3.92 -5.36
CA TYR A 38 -3.13 4.92 -5.63
C TYR A 38 -4.53 4.31 -5.49
N HIS A 39 -5.46 5.13 -4.99
CA HIS A 39 -6.87 4.77 -4.95
C HIS A 39 -7.43 4.61 -6.37
N CYS A 40 -8.25 3.60 -6.60
CA CYS A 40 -8.91 3.32 -7.88
C CYS A 40 -10.08 4.28 -8.17
N SER A 41 -9.93 5.57 -7.82
CA SER A 41 -10.91 6.59 -8.15
C SER A 41 -11.01 6.80 -9.66
N ARG A 42 -12.20 7.23 -10.10
CA ARG A 42 -12.45 7.65 -11.49
C ARG A 42 -11.39 8.63 -11.99
N TYR A 43 -10.99 9.60 -11.16
CA TYR A 43 -9.97 10.58 -11.54
C TYR A 43 -8.63 9.89 -11.88
N ASN A 44 -8.13 9.00 -11.01
CA ASN A 44 -6.84 8.35 -11.23
C ASN A 44 -6.85 7.42 -12.45
N THR A 45 -7.97 6.71 -12.68
CA THR A 45 -8.08 5.79 -13.83
C THR A 45 -8.30 6.53 -15.15
N GLN A 46 -9.14 7.58 -15.18
CA GLN A 46 -9.38 8.37 -16.41
C GLN A 46 -8.17 9.22 -16.83
N THR A 47 -7.41 9.76 -15.87
CA THR A 47 -6.17 10.52 -16.16
C THR A 47 -4.95 9.63 -16.39
N ARG A 48 -5.11 8.30 -16.32
CA ARG A 48 -4.01 7.31 -16.37
C ARG A 48 -2.93 7.50 -15.30
N ARG A 49 -3.24 8.19 -14.21
CA ARG A 49 -2.38 8.22 -13.02
C ARG A 49 -2.29 6.84 -12.35
N LEU A 50 -3.32 6.02 -12.54
CA LEU A 50 -3.33 4.60 -12.21
C LEU A 50 -3.92 3.82 -13.39
N THR A 51 -3.15 2.93 -13.99
CA THR A 51 -3.68 1.97 -14.98
C THR A 51 -4.10 0.66 -14.31
N THR A 52 -4.86 -0.16 -15.03
CA THR A 52 -5.25 -1.50 -14.56
C THR A 52 -4.02 -2.36 -14.27
N GLU A 53 -3.05 -2.35 -15.18
CA GLU A 53 -1.82 -3.15 -15.08
C GLU A 53 -0.99 -2.75 -13.86
N MET A 54 -0.90 -1.44 -13.58
CA MET A 54 -0.23 -0.92 -12.38
C MET A 54 -0.92 -1.41 -11.09
N PHE A 55 -2.25 -1.37 -11.05
CA PHE A 55 -3.00 -1.83 -9.89
C PHE A 55 -2.87 -3.35 -9.69
N GLU A 56 -3.02 -4.12 -10.76
CA GLU A 56 -2.87 -5.57 -10.75
C GLU A 56 -1.46 -6.00 -10.31
N ALA A 57 -0.42 -5.28 -10.74
CA ALA A 57 0.95 -5.53 -10.29
C ALA A 57 1.10 -5.38 -8.77
N VAL A 58 0.50 -4.33 -8.17
CA VAL A 58 0.53 -4.14 -6.72
C VAL A 58 -0.25 -5.25 -6.00
N MET A 59 -1.42 -5.63 -6.51
CA MET A 59 -2.23 -6.70 -5.90
C MET A 59 -1.56 -8.08 -6.02
N ALA A 60 -0.94 -8.39 -7.16
CA ALA A 60 -0.16 -9.61 -7.34
C ALA A 60 1.03 -9.66 -6.38
N ARG A 61 1.72 -8.52 -6.18
CA ARG A 61 2.79 -8.42 -5.19
C ARG A 61 2.29 -8.61 -3.76
N ALA A 62 1.16 -8.01 -3.39
CA ALA A 62 0.55 -8.20 -2.08
C ALA A 62 0.17 -9.67 -1.84
N LYS A 63 -0.41 -10.34 -2.84
CA LYS A 63 -0.72 -11.78 -2.77
C LYS A 63 0.55 -12.61 -2.58
N GLN A 64 1.59 -12.36 -3.37
CA GLN A 64 2.86 -13.09 -3.24
C GLN A 64 3.44 -12.95 -1.83
N LEU A 65 3.41 -11.74 -1.27
CA LEU A 65 3.94 -11.44 0.06
C LEU A 65 3.11 -12.05 1.19
N ALA A 66 1.79 -12.16 1.02
CA ALA A 66 0.91 -12.69 2.06
C ALA A 66 0.93 -14.22 2.18
N PHE A 67 1.38 -14.92 1.13
CA PHE A 67 1.35 -16.39 1.05
C PHE A 67 2.70 -17.01 0.71
N ALA A 68 3.80 -16.25 0.79
CA ALA A 68 5.16 -16.75 0.75
C ALA A 68 5.61 -17.17 2.14
#